data_AF-A0A1X7GXG3-F1
#
_entry.id   AF-A0A1X7GXG3-F1
#
_cell.length_a   1.000
_cell.length_b   1.000
_cell.length_c   1.000
_cell.angle_alpha   90.00
_cell.angle_beta   90.00
_cell.angle_gamma   90.00
#
_symmetry.space_group_name_H-M   'P 1'
#
loop_
_entity.id
_entity.type
_entity.pdbx_description
1 polymer ?
#
loop_
_entity_poly.entity_id
_entity_poly.type
_entity_poly.pdbx_seq_one_letter_code
_entity_poly.pdbx_strand_id
1 'polypeptide(L)'
;MNRVNKKVISINKSGKYSFHIKFDADGVEDLIEELKAALNGIHANLRLSNASRIDQKQIRSLTISCSNEQDTLSYKESGLFLQLEDEVIEYIMSRLERCLTGDDFYPAELCEVTFGNRDMMIYGELDHRNPYEIRVTEDVNEICPGSYDHMNKISEYPPETGLKLLIVLIEYACKGTNIGPILLARSQIKKIPSCWLVSFFPEATKQSVDFNDEWEFRRLLELVHEAVPQLLKNYVEIGLASENKEVKEAAEDFATRVIT
;
A
#
# COMPACT_ATOMS: atom_id res chain seq x y z
N MET A 1 7.43 14.25 9.69
CA MET A 1 7.10 13.32 10.79
C MET A 1 7.69 11.96 10.41
N ASN A 2 8.72 11.47 11.09
CA ASN A 2 9.27 10.13 10.83
C ASN A 2 8.27 9.09 11.33
N ARG A 3 7.43 8.56 10.42
CA ARG A 3 6.55 7.42 10.71
C ARG A 3 7.23 6.17 10.18
N VAL A 4 7.44 5.22 11.10
CA VAL A 4 7.98 3.89 10.83
C VAL A 4 7.15 3.25 9.72
N ASN A 5 7.79 2.83 8.62
CA ASN A 5 7.12 2.01 7.59
C ASN A 5 6.49 0.81 8.29
N LYS A 6 5.17 0.66 8.16
CA LYS A 6 4.46 -0.48 8.74
C LYS A 6 4.70 -1.67 7.81
N LYS A 7 5.54 -2.60 8.26
CA LYS A 7 5.90 -3.83 7.54
C LYS A 7 4.64 -4.63 7.20
N VAL A 8 4.60 -5.22 6.00
CA VAL A 8 3.48 -6.05 5.54
C VAL A 8 3.86 -7.52 5.64
N ILE A 9 3.22 -8.25 6.54
CA ILE A 9 3.17 -9.71 6.57
C ILE A 9 1.74 -10.14 6.89
N SER A 10 1.15 -10.95 6.03
CA SER A 10 -0.19 -11.50 6.22
C SER A 10 -0.24 -12.96 5.78
N ILE A 11 -1.17 -13.73 6.34
CA ILE A 11 -1.36 -15.13 5.97
C ILE A 11 -2.83 -15.40 5.72
N ASN A 12 -3.15 -15.94 4.55
CA ASN A 12 -4.51 -16.26 4.17
C ASN A 12 -4.60 -17.70 3.69
N LYS A 13 -5.71 -18.36 4.02
CA LYS A 13 -6.04 -19.67 3.45
C LYS A 13 -6.66 -19.44 2.08
N SER A 14 -6.04 -19.99 1.04
CA SER A 14 -6.51 -19.89 -0.34
C SER A 14 -7.11 -21.22 -0.77
N GLY A 15 -8.44 -21.23 -0.92
CA GLY A 15 -9.15 -22.46 -1.25
C GLY A 15 -9.01 -23.56 -0.19
N LYS A 16 -8.99 -24.82 -0.65
CA LYS A 16 -9.09 -26.00 0.22
C LYS A 16 -7.73 -26.56 0.64
N TYR A 17 -6.67 -26.27 -0.10
CA TYR A 17 -5.38 -26.97 -0.03
C TYR A 17 -4.15 -26.06 0.02
N SER A 18 -4.32 -24.74 0.20
CA SER A 18 -3.16 -23.88 0.36
C SER A 18 -3.33 -22.75 1.37
N PHE A 19 -2.18 -22.30 1.88
CA PHE A 19 -1.99 -21.04 2.57
C PHE A 19 -1.06 -20.16 1.73
N HIS A 20 -1.28 -18.86 1.81
CA HIS A 20 -0.44 -17.84 1.17
C HIS A 20 0.05 -16.90 2.25
N ILE A 21 1.36 -16.80 2.40
CA ILE A 21 2.03 -15.79 3.21
C ILE A 21 2.42 -14.67 2.25
N LYS A 22 1.80 -13.49 2.41
CA LYS A 22 2.16 -12.29 1.65
C LYS A 22 3.09 -11.42 2.47
N PHE A 23 4.13 -10.90 1.84
CA PHE A 23 5.12 -10.05 2.50
C PHE A 23 5.64 -8.94 1.59
N ASP A 24 6.03 -7.80 2.15
CA ASP A 24 6.86 -6.79 1.48
C ASP A 24 8.35 -7.07 1.70
N ALA A 25 9.24 -6.22 1.17
CA ALA A 25 10.69 -6.40 1.30
C ALA A 25 11.17 -6.42 2.76
N ASP A 26 10.68 -5.48 3.59
CA ASP A 26 10.97 -5.46 5.03
C ASP A 26 10.41 -6.71 5.73
N GLY A 27 9.27 -7.23 5.26
CA GLY A 27 8.66 -8.46 5.77
C GLY A 27 9.44 -9.73 5.39
N VAL A 28 10.13 -9.74 4.25
CA VAL A 28 11.05 -10.83 3.88
C VAL A 28 12.20 -10.93 4.88
N GLU A 29 12.81 -9.79 5.25
CA GLU A 29 13.89 -9.73 6.23
C GLU A 29 13.44 -10.29 7.59
N ASP A 30 12.28 -9.86 8.09
CA ASP A 30 11.71 -10.37 9.35
C ASP A 30 11.44 -11.88 9.30
N LEU A 31 10.91 -12.40 8.18
CA LEU A 31 10.70 -13.83 8.02
C LEU A 31 12.02 -14.61 8.10
N ILE A 32 13.08 -14.10 7.46
CA ILE A 32 14.41 -14.71 7.51
C ILE A 32 14.97 -14.68 8.95
N GLU A 33 14.83 -13.56 9.67
CA GLU A 33 15.29 -13.45 11.07
C GLU A 33 14.57 -14.44 11.99
N GLU A 34 13.24 -14.55 11.85
CA GLU A 34 12.42 -15.47 12.65
C GLU A 34 12.71 -16.94 12.30
N LEU A 35 12.95 -17.27 11.02
CA LEU A 35 13.38 -18.61 10.60
C LEU A 35 14.77 -18.97 11.17
N LYS A 36 15.72 -18.02 11.16
CA LYS A 36 17.03 -18.18 11.82
C LYS A 36 16.87 -18.41 13.32
N ALA A 37 15.98 -17.68 13.99
CA ALA A 37 15.71 -17.90 15.41
C ALA A 37 15.12 -19.30 15.66
N ALA A 38 14.21 -19.76 14.81
CA ALA A 38 13.63 -21.10 14.86
C ALA A 38 14.67 -22.22 14.72
N LEU A 39 15.61 -22.09 13.77
CA LEU A 39 16.74 -23.03 13.62
C LEU A 39 17.62 -23.10 14.87
N ASN A 40 17.76 -21.99 15.61
CA ASN A 40 18.50 -21.93 16.87
C ASN A 40 17.69 -22.40 18.09
N GLY A 41 16.52 -23.03 17.87
CA GLY A 41 15.68 -23.60 18.93
C GLY A 41 14.81 -22.58 19.67
N ILE A 42 14.69 -21.34 19.15
CA ILE A 42 13.82 -20.31 19.73
C ILE A 42 12.45 -20.37 19.05
N HIS A 43 11.37 -20.35 19.83
CA HIS A 43 10.03 -20.15 19.28
C HIS A 43 9.89 -18.71 18.79
N ALA A 44 10.10 -18.52 17.49
CA ALA A 44 9.97 -17.28 16.76
C ALA A 44 8.50 -16.86 16.67
N ASN A 45 8.17 -15.59 16.92
CA ASN A 45 6.78 -15.11 16.93
C ASN A 45 6.64 -13.86 16.08
N LEU A 46 6.08 -14.06 14.90
CA LEU A 46 5.88 -13.03 13.92
C LEU A 46 4.45 -12.47 14.03
N ARG A 47 4.35 -11.16 14.25
CA ARG A 47 3.06 -10.46 14.30
C ARG A 47 2.60 -10.11 12.89
N LEU A 48 1.35 -10.45 12.58
CA LEU A 48 0.75 -10.11 11.28
C LEU A 48 0.32 -8.64 11.26
N SER A 49 0.47 -7.99 10.11
CA SER A 49 0.16 -6.56 9.93
C SER A 49 -1.33 -6.26 10.10
N ASN A 50 -2.18 -7.22 9.72
CA ASN A 50 -3.62 -7.22 9.94
C ASN A 50 -4.08 -8.60 10.41
N ALA A 51 -5.12 -8.62 11.25
CA ALA A 51 -5.72 -9.88 11.67
C ALA A 51 -6.32 -10.61 10.45
N SER A 52 -5.84 -11.81 10.18
CA SER A 52 -6.33 -12.64 9.09
C SER A 52 -7.45 -13.55 9.58
N ARG A 53 -8.51 -13.73 8.79
CA ARG A 53 -9.61 -14.63 9.14
C ARG A 53 -9.42 -15.95 8.43
N ILE A 54 -9.05 -16.98 9.19
CA ILE A 54 -8.84 -18.33 8.67
C ILE A 54 -9.93 -19.23 9.27
N ASP A 55 -10.80 -19.73 8.39
CA ASP A 55 -12.04 -20.39 8.77
C ASP A 55 -12.87 -19.49 9.73
N GLN A 56 -13.13 -19.94 10.96
CA GLN A 56 -13.90 -19.16 11.95
C GLN A 56 -13.02 -18.41 12.97
N LYS A 57 -11.69 -18.43 12.82
CA LYS A 57 -10.74 -17.85 13.78
C LYS A 57 -10.08 -16.58 13.25
N GLN A 58 -9.88 -15.60 14.13
CA GLN A 58 -8.98 -14.48 13.87
C GLN A 58 -7.56 -14.85 14.25
N ILE A 59 -6.64 -14.66 13.32
CA ILE A 59 -5.22 -14.98 13.45
C ILE A 59 -4.44 -13.67 13.43
N ARG A 60 -3.62 -13.45 14.45
CA ARG A 60 -2.84 -12.21 14.62
C ARG A 60 -1.32 -12.43 14.62
N SER A 61 -0.90 -13.68 14.73
CA SER A 61 0.50 -14.07 14.76
C SER A 61 0.74 -15.40 14.05
N LEU A 62 1.97 -15.57 13.57
CA LEU A 62 2.53 -16.82 13.09
C LEU A 62 3.76 -17.13 13.96
N THR A 63 3.70 -18.23 14.70
CA THR A 63 4.83 -18.71 15.49
C THR A 63 5.52 -19.83 14.72
N ILE A 64 6.84 -19.73 14.57
CA ILE A 64 7.67 -20.67 13.82
C ILE A 64 8.60 -21.41 14.79
N SER A 65 8.78 -22.71 14.61
CA SER A 65 9.80 -23.48 15.33
C SER A 65 10.36 -24.62 14.51
N CYS A 66 11.62 -24.97 14.77
CA CYS A 66 12.25 -26.16 14.20
C CYS A 66 11.85 -27.43 14.98
N SER A 67 11.49 -28.50 14.27
CA SER A 67 11.17 -29.83 14.81
C SER A 67 11.56 -30.90 13.79
N ASN A 68 12.19 -31.97 14.23
CA ASN A 68 12.65 -33.07 13.35
C ASN A 68 11.62 -34.20 13.22
N GLU A 69 10.35 -33.95 13.56
CA GLU A 69 9.30 -34.97 13.50
C GLU A 69 8.50 -34.93 12.19
N GLN A 70 7.89 -33.78 11.92
CA GLN A 70 7.03 -33.57 10.75
C GLN A 70 6.72 -32.07 10.58
N ASP A 71 6.66 -31.63 9.32
CA ASP A 71 6.15 -30.32 8.96
C ASP A 71 4.65 -30.20 9.24
N THR A 72 4.30 -29.36 10.22
CA THR A 72 2.92 -29.20 10.66
C THR A 72 2.53 -27.75 10.82
N LEU A 73 1.26 -27.48 10.52
CA LEU A 73 0.62 -26.22 10.85
C LEU A 73 -0.56 -26.51 11.78
N SER A 74 -0.70 -25.70 12.83
CA SER A 74 -1.79 -25.84 13.78
C SER A 74 -2.24 -24.50 14.35
N TYR A 75 -3.40 -24.48 15.00
CA TYR A 75 -3.81 -23.30 15.77
C TYR A 75 -3.18 -23.34 17.16
N LYS A 76 -2.60 -22.21 17.59
CA LYS A 76 -2.12 -22.01 18.96
C LYS A 76 -2.53 -20.62 19.43
N GLU A 77 -3.30 -20.56 20.51
CA GLU A 77 -3.87 -19.31 21.05
C GLU A 77 -4.59 -18.48 19.97
N SER A 78 -4.18 -17.21 19.77
CA SER A 78 -4.69 -16.30 18.74
C SER A 78 -3.85 -16.30 17.44
N GLY A 79 -3.09 -17.36 17.20
CA GLY A 79 -2.14 -17.47 16.11
C GLY A 79 -2.13 -18.83 15.41
N LEU A 80 -1.27 -18.92 14.41
CA LEU A 80 -0.85 -20.17 13.79
C LEU A 80 0.51 -20.59 14.35
N PHE A 81 0.72 -21.90 14.47
CA PHE A 81 1.97 -22.50 14.90
C PHE A 81 2.48 -23.41 13.79
N LEU A 82 3.58 -23.00 13.16
CA LEU A 82 4.26 -23.63 12.05
C LEU A 82 5.51 -24.32 12.58
N GLN A 83 5.50 -25.65 12.56
CA GLN A 83 6.66 -26.47 12.92
C GLN A 83 7.24 -27.04 11.64
N LEU A 84 8.54 -26.88 11.45
CA LEU A 84 9.23 -27.30 10.24
C LEU A 84 10.51 -28.04 10.57
N GLU A 85 10.89 -28.95 9.69
CA GLU A 85 12.23 -29.56 9.69
C GLU A 85 13.30 -28.52 9.31
N ASP A 86 14.52 -28.76 9.76
CA ASP A 86 15.66 -27.86 9.53
C ASP A 86 15.95 -27.65 8.03
N GLU A 87 15.97 -28.74 7.25
CA GLU A 87 16.15 -28.71 5.80
C GLU A 87 15.09 -27.85 5.09
N VAL A 88 13.85 -27.88 5.59
CA VAL A 88 12.74 -27.10 5.04
C VAL A 88 12.87 -25.63 5.40
N ILE A 89 13.30 -25.31 6.63
CA ILE A 89 13.59 -23.93 7.02
C ILE A 89 14.73 -23.37 6.16
N GLU A 90 15.81 -24.11 5.97
CA GLU A 90 16.94 -23.69 5.13
C GLU A 90 16.52 -23.47 3.67
N TYR A 91 15.68 -24.34 3.13
CA TYR A 91 15.10 -24.17 1.79
C TYR A 91 14.28 -22.88 1.67
N ILE A 92 13.38 -22.63 2.63
CA ILE A 92 12.55 -21.40 2.66
C ILE A 92 13.44 -20.17 2.76
N MET A 93 14.43 -20.17 3.65
CA MET A 93 15.36 -19.07 3.81
C MET A 93 16.13 -18.77 2.51
N SER A 94 16.65 -19.79 1.83
CA SER A 94 17.34 -19.62 0.55
C SER A 94 16.45 -18.98 -0.52
N ARG A 95 15.16 -19.34 -0.55
CA ARG A 95 14.17 -18.76 -1.46
C ARG A 95 13.88 -17.30 -1.13
N LEU A 96 13.73 -16.97 0.15
CA LEU A 96 13.52 -15.60 0.63
C LEU A 96 14.75 -14.71 0.39
N GLU A 97 15.96 -15.23 0.55
CA GLU A 97 17.19 -14.49 0.24
C GLU A 97 17.29 -14.13 -1.25
N ARG A 98 16.90 -15.06 -2.14
CA ARG A 98 16.79 -14.78 -3.59
C ARG A 98 15.68 -13.79 -3.93
N CYS A 99 14.65 -13.68 -3.08
CA CYS A 99 13.63 -12.63 -3.19
C CYS A 99 14.19 -11.24 -2.93
N LEU A 100 15.12 -11.09 -1.99
CA LEU A 100 15.77 -9.79 -1.72
C LEU A 100 16.69 -9.35 -2.85
N THR A 101 17.30 -10.28 -3.59
CA THR A 101 18.17 -9.96 -4.75
C THR A 101 17.39 -9.82 -6.07
N GLY A 102 16.10 -10.16 -6.07
CA GLY A 102 15.26 -10.15 -7.27
C GLY A 102 15.46 -11.36 -8.20
N ASP A 103 16.17 -12.39 -7.73
CA ASP A 103 16.49 -13.61 -8.50
C ASP A 103 15.41 -14.70 -8.39
N ASP A 104 14.44 -14.54 -7.49
CA ASP A 104 13.32 -15.47 -7.28
C ASP A 104 12.17 -14.75 -6.58
N PHE A 105 10.93 -14.93 -7.03
CA PHE A 105 9.70 -14.55 -6.33
C PHE A 105 8.54 -14.81 -7.29
N TYR A 106 7.39 -15.11 -6.73
CA TYR A 106 6.09 -15.25 -7.39
C TYR A 106 5.08 -15.42 -6.24
N PRO A 107 3.86 -15.95 -6.44
CA PRO A 107 3.43 -16.98 -5.51
C PRO A 107 4.41 -18.17 -5.60
N ALA A 108 5.51 -18.12 -4.86
CA ALA A 108 6.55 -19.14 -4.83
C ALA A 108 6.19 -20.20 -3.78
N GLU A 109 6.32 -21.48 -4.12
CA GLU A 109 6.16 -22.56 -3.13
C GLU A 109 7.25 -22.45 -2.06
N LEU A 110 6.84 -22.56 -0.79
CA LEU A 110 7.72 -22.56 0.38
C LEU A 110 7.85 -23.97 0.96
N CYS A 111 6.73 -24.61 1.28
CA CYS A 111 6.72 -25.97 1.82
C CYS A 111 5.32 -26.61 1.76
N GLU A 112 5.25 -27.92 1.98
CA GLU A 112 4.03 -28.65 2.31
C GLU A 112 3.96 -28.85 3.82
N VAL A 113 2.77 -28.75 4.40
CA VAL A 113 2.54 -28.97 5.84
C VAL A 113 1.28 -29.79 6.06
N THR A 114 1.26 -30.60 7.11
CA THR A 114 0.02 -31.20 7.58
C THR A 114 -0.74 -30.21 8.46
N PHE A 115 -1.99 -29.89 8.09
CA PHE A 115 -2.91 -29.05 8.85
C PHE A 115 -4.18 -29.82 9.20
N GLY A 116 -4.30 -30.24 10.46
CA GLY A 116 -5.38 -31.12 10.91
C GLY A 116 -5.20 -32.53 10.35
N ASN A 117 -5.96 -32.91 9.33
CA ASN A 117 -5.90 -34.22 8.69
C ASN A 117 -5.67 -34.13 7.16
N ARG A 118 -5.04 -33.04 6.71
CA ARG A 118 -4.81 -32.75 5.30
C ARG A 118 -3.44 -32.15 5.11
N ASP A 119 -2.83 -32.48 3.99
CA ASP A 119 -1.62 -31.80 3.53
C ASP A 119 -2.02 -30.53 2.77
N MET A 120 -1.26 -29.47 3.03
CA MET A 120 -1.52 -28.13 2.54
C MET A 120 -0.21 -27.49 2.07
N MET A 121 -0.25 -26.84 0.91
CA MET A 121 0.90 -26.11 0.39
C MET A 121 0.93 -24.69 0.96
N ILE A 122 2.09 -24.25 1.45
CA ILE A 122 2.36 -22.87 1.80
C ILE A 122 3.08 -22.21 0.64
N TYR A 123 2.48 -21.15 0.10
CA TYR A 123 3.09 -20.27 -0.89
C TYR A 123 3.51 -18.95 -0.23
N GLY A 124 4.67 -18.43 -0.61
CA GLY A 124 5.14 -17.09 -0.31
C GLY A 124 4.83 -16.19 -1.49
N GLU A 125 4.31 -14.99 -1.25
CA GLU A 125 3.96 -14.03 -2.31
C GLU A 125 4.56 -12.68 -1.95
N LEU A 126 5.53 -12.23 -2.76
CA LEU A 126 6.02 -10.87 -2.65
C LEU A 126 4.91 -9.92 -3.06
N ASP A 127 4.49 -9.07 -2.14
CA ASP A 127 3.54 -8.02 -2.42
C ASP A 127 4.24 -6.95 -3.28
N HIS A 128 4.10 -7.10 -4.60
CA HIS A 128 4.63 -6.15 -5.58
C HIS A 128 3.97 -4.78 -5.52
N ARG A 129 2.92 -4.59 -4.69
CA ARG A 129 2.38 -3.27 -4.45
C ARG A 129 3.52 -2.41 -3.97
N ASN A 130 3.82 -1.40 -4.78
CA ASN A 130 4.87 -0.46 -4.47
C ASN A 130 4.64 0.04 -3.03
N PRO A 131 5.65 0.10 -2.14
CA PRO A 131 5.47 0.66 -0.79
C PRO A 131 4.79 2.04 -0.79
N TYR A 132 4.90 2.78 -1.90
CA TYR A 132 4.12 3.99 -2.16
C TYR A 132 2.63 3.73 -2.41
N GLU A 133 2.27 2.71 -3.18
CA GLU A 133 0.88 2.30 -3.39
C GLU A 133 0.23 1.78 -2.12
N ILE A 134 0.96 0.98 -1.32
CA ILE A 134 0.50 0.54 -0.01
C ILE A 134 0.17 1.76 0.86
N ARG A 135 1.10 2.73 0.96
CA ARG A 135 0.89 3.94 1.76
C ARG A 135 -0.32 4.77 1.32
N VAL A 136 -0.44 5.08 0.03
CA VAL A 136 -1.59 5.84 -0.48
C VAL A 136 -2.89 5.06 -0.23
N THR A 137 -2.87 3.74 -0.42
CA THR A 137 -4.03 2.87 -0.18
C THR A 137 -4.43 2.88 1.29
N GLU A 138 -3.48 2.75 2.21
CA GLU A 138 -3.73 2.74 3.65
C GLU A 138 -4.29 4.08 4.14
N ASP A 139 -3.70 5.21 3.76
CA ASP A 139 -4.16 6.53 4.20
C ASP A 139 -5.57 6.84 3.70
N VAL A 140 -5.88 6.46 2.46
CA VAL A 140 -7.23 6.58 1.87
C VAL A 140 -8.22 5.67 2.60
N ASN A 141 -7.84 4.42 2.88
CA ASN A 141 -8.70 3.46 3.55
C ASN A 141 -8.85 3.71 5.06
N GLU A 142 -7.95 4.46 5.69
CA GLU A 142 -8.09 4.94 7.07
C GLU A 142 -9.27 5.91 7.19
N ILE A 143 -9.51 6.74 6.18
CA ILE A 143 -10.67 7.65 6.14
C ILE A 143 -11.96 6.88 5.88
N CYS A 144 -11.95 5.99 4.88
CA CYS A 144 -13.11 5.20 4.50
C CYS A 144 -12.66 3.82 3.99
N PRO A 145 -12.90 2.73 4.73
CA PRO A 145 -12.41 1.40 4.36
C PRO A 145 -12.87 0.94 2.98
N GLY A 146 -11.92 0.51 2.15
CA GLY A 146 -12.15 0.03 0.78
C GLY A 146 -12.40 1.13 -0.25
N SER A 147 -12.33 2.40 0.14
CA SER A 147 -12.58 3.53 -0.77
C SER A 147 -11.53 3.66 -1.87
N TYR A 148 -10.26 3.27 -1.61
CA TYR A 148 -9.18 3.32 -2.62
C TYR A 148 -9.55 2.60 -3.93
N ASP A 149 -10.23 1.45 -3.82
CA ASP A 149 -10.65 0.64 -4.97
C ASP A 149 -11.95 1.14 -5.62
N HIS A 150 -12.65 2.08 -4.97
CA HIS A 150 -13.99 2.55 -5.34
C HIS A 150 -14.08 4.07 -5.49
N MET A 151 -12.98 4.74 -5.86
CA MET A 151 -12.95 6.19 -6.09
C MET A 151 -13.97 6.69 -7.13
N ASN A 152 -14.35 5.84 -8.08
CA ASN A 152 -15.42 6.12 -9.04
C ASN A 152 -16.82 6.25 -8.41
N LYS A 153 -16.99 5.80 -7.16
CA LYS A 153 -18.22 5.88 -6.38
C LYS A 153 -18.15 6.94 -5.27
N ILE A 154 -17.14 7.82 -5.28
CA ILE A 154 -16.96 8.82 -4.21
C ILE A 154 -18.18 9.74 -4.01
N SER A 155 -19.00 9.95 -5.05
CA SER A 155 -20.25 10.72 -4.96
C SER A 155 -21.35 10.02 -4.16
N GLU A 156 -21.23 8.72 -3.88
CA GLU A 156 -22.14 7.94 -3.03
C GLU A 156 -21.80 8.08 -1.54
N TYR A 157 -20.60 8.56 -1.21
CA TYR A 157 -20.19 8.79 0.18
C TYR A 157 -20.76 10.11 0.72
N PRO A 158 -20.85 10.28 2.06
CA PRO A 158 -21.10 11.59 2.64
C PRO A 158 -20.13 12.63 2.08
N PRO A 159 -20.59 13.84 1.70
CA PRO A 159 -19.74 14.84 1.04
C PRO A 159 -18.46 15.17 1.80
N GLU A 160 -18.52 15.22 3.13
CA GLU A 160 -17.38 15.44 4.02
C GLU A 160 -16.34 14.30 3.96
N THR A 161 -16.78 13.06 3.78
CA THR A 161 -15.90 11.92 3.59
C THR A 161 -15.24 11.98 2.22
N GLY A 162 -16.02 12.25 1.16
CA GLY A 162 -15.49 12.44 -0.18
C GLY A 162 -14.45 13.56 -0.23
N LEU A 163 -14.73 14.70 0.42
CA LEU A 163 -13.80 15.82 0.48
C LEU A 163 -12.48 15.45 1.17
N LYS A 164 -12.54 14.74 2.31
CA LYS A 164 -11.33 14.26 3.00
C LYS A 164 -10.49 13.31 2.15
N LEU A 165 -11.15 12.39 1.43
CA LEU A 165 -10.47 11.47 0.51
C LEU A 165 -9.76 12.25 -0.61
N LEU A 166 -10.44 13.25 -1.19
CA LEU A 166 -9.86 14.10 -2.23
C LEU A 166 -8.67 14.92 -1.70
N ILE A 167 -8.76 15.48 -0.49
CA ILE A 167 -7.66 16.22 0.15
C ILE A 167 -6.40 15.36 0.23
N VAL A 168 -6.49 14.15 0.80
CA VAL A 168 -5.32 13.25 0.91
C VAL A 168 -4.72 12.93 -0.45
N LEU A 169 -5.54 12.67 -1.47
CA LEU A 169 -5.05 12.42 -2.82
C LEU A 169 -4.36 13.65 -3.43
N ILE A 170 -4.89 14.86 -3.22
CA ILE A 170 -4.24 16.09 -3.71
C ILE A 170 -2.92 16.33 -2.98
N GLU A 171 -2.83 16.07 -1.68
CA GLU A 171 -1.57 16.17 -0.94
C GLU A 171 -0.50 15.24 -1.54
N TYR A 172 -0.85 13.98 -1.81
CA TYR A 172 0.09 13.06 -2.48
C TYR A 172 0.46 13.53 -3.89
N ALA A 173 -0.49 14.09 -4.64
CA ALA A 173 -0.29 14.53 -6.02
C ALA A 173 0.53 15.83 -6.14
N CYS A 174 0.54 16.68 -5.11
CA CYS A 174 1.14 18.02 -5.16
C CYS A 174 2.34 18.19 -4.22
N LYS A 175 2.33 17.57 -3.04
CA LYS A 175 3.38 17.71 -2.01
C LYS A 175 4.44 16.60 -2.06
N GLY A 176 4.17 15.53 -2.81
CA GLY A 176 5.05 14.37 -2.88
C GLY A 176 6.42 14.72 -3.46
N THR A 177 7.49 14.18 -2.86
CA THR A 177 8.86 14.24 -3.42
C THR A 177 9.20 13.01 -4.26
N ASN A 178 8.41 11.93 -4.11
CA ASN A 178 8.59 10.69 -4.85
C ASN A 178 7.59 10.63 -6.01
N ILE A 179 8.06 10.29 -7.22
CA ILE A 179 7.20 10.25 -8.40
C ILE A 179 6.11 9.15 -8.31
N GLY A 180 6.39 8.04 -7.64
CA GLY A 180 5.44 6.92 -7.48
C GLY A 180 4.11 7.33 -6.85
N PRO A 181 4.08 7.84 -5.60
CA PRO A 181 2.87 8.33 -4.94
C PRO A 181 2.14 9.41 -5.74
N ILE A 182 2.90 10.33 -6.36
CA ILE A 182 2.33 11.42 -7.15
C ILE A 182 1.49 10.85 -8.30
N LEU A 183 2.07 9.94 -9.09
CA LEU A 183 1.38 9.34 -10.23
C LEU A 183 0.21 8.46 -9.79
N LEU A 184 0.35 7.72 -8.69
CA LEU A 184 -0.72 6.90 -8.14
C LEU A 184 -1.91 7.75 -7.68
N ALA A 185 -1.66 8.83 -6.95
CA ALA A 185 -2.72 9.73 -6.50
C ALA A 185 -3.42 10.43 -7.67
N ARG A 186 -2.66 10.91 -8.67
CA ARG A 186 -3.23 11.47 -9.91
C ARG A 186 -4.11 10.45 -10.65
N SER A 187 -3.66 9.20 -10.73
CA SER A 187 -4.43 8.10 -11.34
C SER A 187 -5.75 7.87 -10.60
N GLN A 188 -5.75 7.90 -9.27
CA GLN A 188 -6.97 7.77 -8.47
C GLN A 188 -7.91 8.97 -8.63
N ILE A 189 -7.39 10.20 -8.63
CA ILE A 189 -8.20 11.41 -8.86
C ILE A 189 -8.92 11.34 -10.21
N LYS A 190 -8.25 10.83 -11.27
CA LYS A 190 -8.86 10.66 -12.60
C LYS A 190 -10.02 9.66 -12.64
N LYS A 191 -10.17 8.79 -11.65
CA LYS A 191 -11.30 7.84 -11.56
C LYS A 191 -12.55 8.50 -10.96
N ILE A 192 -12.42 9.64 -10.27
CA ILE A 192 -13.54 10.34 -9.63
C ILE A 192 -14.51 10.86 -10.70
N PRO A 193 -15.84 10.77 -10.50
CA PRO A 193 -16.81 11.35 -11.42
C PRO A 193 -16.56 12.84 -11.64
N SER A 194 -16.36 13.24 -12.90
CA SER A 194 -15.92 14.59 -13.27
C SER A 194 -16.79 15.71 -12.70
N CYS A 195 -18.12 15.56 -12.73
CA CYS A 195 -19.04 16.56 -12.15
C CYS A 195 -18.80 16.76 -10.65
N TRP A 196 -18.59 15.67 -9.90
CA TRP A 196 -18.29 15.74 -8.48
C TRP A 196 -16.92 16.36 -8.26
N LEU A 197 -15.90 15.92 -9.01
CA LEU A 197 -14.54 16.43 -8.88
C LEU A 197 -14.50 17.95 -9.07
N VAL A 198 -15.11 18.48 -10.14
CA VAL A 198 -15.15 19.94 -10.41
C VAL A 198 -15.75 20.74 -9.27
N SER A 199 -16.82 20.23 -8.64
CA SER A 199 -17.50 20.93 -7.56
C SER A 199 -16.68 20.99 -6.27
N PHE A 200 -15.93 19.93 -5.95
CA PHE A 200 -15.20 19.82 -4.68
C PHE A 200 -13.71 20.16 -4.78
N PHE A 201 -13.12 20.13 -5.98
CA PHE A 201 -11.69 20.37 -6.19
C PHE A 201 -11.22 21.75 -5.70
N PRO A 202 -11.93 22.88 -5.93
CA PRO A 202 -11.51 24.18 -5.42
C PRO A 202 -11.40 24.22 -3.89
N GLU A 203 -12.34 23.58 -3.19
CA GLU A 203 -12.31 23.53 -1.73
C GLU A 203 -11.19 22.61 -1.23
N ALA A 204 -11.03 21.43 -1.84
CA ALA A 204 -9.98 20.49 -1.45
C ALA A 204 -8.58 21.11 -1.63
N THR A 205 -8.31 21.75 -2.77
CA THR A 205 -7.00 22.38 -3.04
C THR A 205 -6.64 23.47 -2.05
N LYS A 206 -7.60 24.31 -1.62
CA LYS A 206 -7.36 25.34 -0.61
C LYS A 206 -6.93 24.77 0.74
N GLN A 207 -7.39 23.55 1.06
CA GLN A 207 -7.04 22.88 2.31
C GLN A 207 -5.74 22.06 2.19
N SER A 208 -5.32 21.73 0.98
CA SER A 208 -4.28 20.72 0.74
C SER A 208 -3.03 21.21 0.03
N VAL A 209 -2.99 22.43 -0.53
CA VAL A 209 -1.85 22.96 -1.30
C VAL A 209 -1.44 24.34 -0.79
N ASP A 210 -0.14 24.58 -0.63
CA ASP A 210 0.40 25.92 -0.46
C ASP A 210 0.56 26.62 -1.81
N PHE A 211 -0.24 27.66 -2.05
CA PHE A 211 -0.22 28.42 -3.30
C PHE A 211 0.99 29.36 -3.42
N ASN A 212 1.77 29.51 -2.34
CA ASN A 212 3.01 30.28 -2.36
C ASN A 212 4.26 29.41 -2.52
N ASP A 213 4.14 28.08 -2.48
CA ASP A 213 5.23 27.15 -2.79
C ASP A 213 5.24 26.85 -4.30
N GLU A 214 6.37 27.14 -4.97
CA GLU A 214 6.50 26.92 -6.42
C GLU A 214 6.23 25.46 -6.81
N TRP A 215 6.81 24.51 -6.07
CA TRP A 215 6.76 23.11 -6.42
C TRP A 215 5.35 22.55 -6.24
N GLU A 216 4.71 22.85 -5.11
CA GLU A 216 3.33 22.42 -4.88
C GLU A 216 2.37 23.05 -5.90
N PHE A 217 2.54 24.33 -6.21
CA PHE A 217 1.68 25.03 -7.17
C PHE A 217 1.88 24.55 -8.60
N ARG A 218 3.11 24.33 -9.05
CA ARG A 218 3.41 23.76 -10.37
C ARG A 218 2.82 22.36 -10.49
N ARG A 219 2.92 21.52 -9.46
CA ARG A 219 2.30 20.20 -9.43
C ARG A 219 0.78 20.25 -9.41
N LEU A 220 0.19 21.26 -8.78
CA LEU A 220 -1.24 21.53 -8.86
C LEU A 220 -1.67 21.88 -10.29
N LEU A 221 -0.94 22.74 -11.00
CA LEU A 221 -1.25 23.07 -12.41
C LEU A 221 -1.17 21.83 -13.33
N GLU A 222 -0.18 20.97 -13.13
CA GLU A 222 -0.11 19.67 -13.82
C GLU A 222 -1.34 18.80 -13.53
N LEU A 223 -1.70 18.63 -12.24
CA LEU A 223 -2.87 17.86 -11.84
C LEU A 223 -4.16 18.43 -12.43
N VAL A 224 -4.33 19.75 -12.38
CA VAL A 224 -5.52 20.43 -12.94
C VAL A 224 -5.59 20.21 -14.44
N HIS A 225 -4.49 20.39 -15.16
CA HIS A 225 -4.43 20.16 -16.60
C HIS A 225 -4.81 18.71 -16.96
N GLU A 226 -4.37 17.74 -16.17
CA GLU A 226 -4.59 16.31 -16.45
C GLU A 226 -5.96 15.77 -16.00
N ALA A 227 -6.54 16.26 -14.91
CA ALA A 227 -7.72 15.66 -14.27
C ALA A 227 -8.97 16.56 -14.29
N VAL A 228 -8.79 17.88 -14.27
CA VAL A 228 -9.90 18.86 -14.27
C VAL A 228 -9.57 20.07 -15.16
N PRO A 229 -9.31 19.86 -16.47
CA PRO A 229 -8.82 20.93 -17.35
C PRO A 229 -9.76 22.14 -17.43
N GLN A 230 -11.06 21.96 -17.20
CA GLN A 230 -12.05 23.03 -17.07
C GLN A 230 -11.72 24.07 -15.98
N LEU A 231 -10.91 23.73 -14.97
CA LEU A 231 -10.50 24.65 -13.92
C LEU A 231 -9.14 25.31 -14.21
N LEU A 232 -8.41 24.88 -15.25
CA LEU A 232 -7.02 25.31 -15.50
C LEU A 232 -6.88 26.82 -15.63
N LYS A 233 -7.80 27.46 -16.35
CA LYS A 233 -7.82 28.92 -16.51
C LYS A 233 -7.82 29.63 -15.15
N ASN A 234 -8.68 29.21 -14.23
CA ASN A 234 -8.82 29.83 -12.91
C ASN A 234 -7.53 29.70 -12.09
N TYR A 235 -6.88 28.53 -12.13
CA TYR A 235 -5.64 28.33 -11.39
C TYR A 235 -4.46 29.08 -12.01
N VAL A 236 -4.39 29.17 -13.35
CA VAL A 236 -3.38 30.03 -14.02
C VAL A 236 -3.57 31.48 -13.61
N GLU A 237 -4.81 32.00 -13.61
CA GLU A 237 -5.10 33.37 -13.17
C GLU A 237 -4.67 33.62 -11.70
N ILE A 238 -4.88 32.65 -10.81
CA ILE A 238 -4.39 32.72 -9.42
C ILE A 238 -2.86 32.86 -9.38
N GLY A 239 -2.13 32.03 -10.13
CA GLY A 239 -0.67 32.06 -10.13
C GLY A 239 -0.10 33.33 -10.78
N LEU A 240 -0.71 33.83 -11.85
CA LEU A 240 -0.31 35.09 -12.50
C LEU A 240 -0.48 36.32 -11.59
N ALA A 241 -1.44 36.25 -10.66
CA ALA A 241 -1.68 37.28 -9.65
C ALA A 241 -0.80 37.13 -8.39
N SER A 242 0.03 36.09 -8.30
CA SER A 242 0.91 35.86 -7.15
C SER A 242 2.02 36.90 -7.05
N GLU A 243 2.37 37.27 -5.82
CA GLU A 243 3.56 38.07 -5.53
C GLU A 243 4.84 37.21 -5.56
N ASN A 244 4.72 35.89 -5.44
CA ASN A 244 5.85 34.98 -5.61
C ASN A 244 6.17 34.82 -7.10
N LYS A 245 7.39 35.24 -7.48
CA LYS A 245 7.88 35.18 -8.85
C LYS A 245 7.93 33.75 -9.40
N GLU A 246 8.35 32.78 -8.60
CA GLU A 246 8.49 31.38 -9.04
C GLU A 246 7.11 30.76 -9.33
N VAL A 247 6.12 31.04 -8.47
CA VAL A 247 4.71 30.66 -8.69
C VAL A 247 4.16 31.31 -9.96
N LYS A 248 4.48 32.59 -10.19
CA LYS A 248 4.07 33.31 -11.39
C LYS A 248 4.67 32.72 -12.66
N GLU A 249 5.96 32.40 -12.65
CA GLU A 249 6.65 31.72 -13.75
C GLU A 249 6.00 30.34 -14.04
N ALA A 250 5.68 29.58 -13.00
CA ALA A 250 4.94 28.32 -13.16
C ALA A 250 3.56 28.52 -13.81
N ALA A 251 2.85 29.61 -13.50
CA ALA A 251 1.58 29.93 -14.15
C ALA A 251 1.75 30.34 -15.62
N GLU A 252 2.79 31.12 -15.94
CA GLU A 252 3.12 31.56 -17.30
C GLU A 252 3.40 30.35 -18.22
N ASP A 253 4.10 29.33 -17.72
CA ASP A 253 4.35 28.07 -18.45
C ASP A 253 3.06 27.34 -18.89
N PHE A 254 2.00 27.48 -18.10
CA PHE A 254 0.69 26.85 -18.35
C PHE A 254 -0.30 27.77 -19.06
N ALA A 255 -0.04 29.07 -19.15
CA ALA A 255 -0.94 30.03 -19.82
C ALA A 255 -1.18 29.67 -21.29
N THR A 256 -0.17 29.12 -21.97
CA THR A 256 -0.30 28.64 -23.37
C THR A 256 -1.15 27.38 -23.52
N ARG A 257 -1.44 26.68 -22.42
CA ARG A 257 -2.20 25.42 -22.38
C ARG A 257 -3.67 25.60 -22.01
N VAL A 258 -4.08 26.84 -21.74
CA VAL A 258 -5.49 27.19 -21.51
C VAL A 258 -6.21 27.10 -22.86
N ILE A 259 -6.91 25.98 -23.09
CA ILE A 259 -7.76 25.84 -24.27
C ILE A 259 -8.92 26.84 -24.13
N THR A 260 -9.15 27.62 -25.18
CA THR A 260 -10.26 28.58 -25.28
C THR A 260 -11.56 27.89 -25.61
#